data_AF-A0A8C0WY62-F1
#
_entry.id   AF-A0A8C0WY62-F1
#
_cell.length_a   1.000
_cell.length_b   1.000
_cell.length_c   1.000
_cell.angle_alpha   90.00
_cell.angle_beta   90.00
_cell.angle_gamma   90.00
#
_symmetry.space_group_name_H-M   'P 1'
#
loop_
_entity.id
_entity.type
_entity.pdbx_description
1 polymer ?
#
loop_
_entity_poly.entity_id
_entity_poly.type
_entity_poly.pdbx_seq_one_letter_code
_entity_poly.pdbx_strand_id
1 'polypeptide(L)'
;MPEIRLRHVVSCSSQDSTHCAENLLKADTYRKWRAAKAGEKTISVVLQLEKEEQIHSVDIGNDGSAFVEVLVGSSAGGTSEQDYEVSRTGLGVVCLYCLVCLFIGRLSFCHRS
;
A
#
# COMPACT_ATOMS: atom_id res chain seq x y z
N MET A 1 -6.79 9.29 18.01
CA MET A 1 -6.47 7.87 17.78
C MET A 1 -4.96 7.74 17.72
N PRO A 2 -4.36 6.67 18.28
CA PRO A 2 -2.93 6.44 18.13
C PRO A 2 -2.60 6.13 16.67
N GLU A 3 -1.47 6.64 16.19
CA GLU A 3 -0.96 6.35 14.86
C GLU A 3 -0.28 4.98 14.84
N ILE A 4 -0.60 4.18 13.83
CA ILE A 4 0.01 2.86 13.63
C ILE A 4 1.40 3.06 13.05
N ARG A 5 2.41 2.45 13.69
CA ARG A 5 3.80 2.55 13.24
C ARG A 5 4.16 1.44 12.26
N LEU A 6 4.83 1.82 11.19
CA LEU A 6 5.35 0.92 10.15
C LEU A 6 6.79 0.53 10.49
N ARG A 7 7.09 -0.76 10.45
CA ARG A 7 8.41 -1.31 10.78
C ARG A 7 9.37 -1.24 9.60
N HIS A 8 9.01 -1.87 8.49
CA HIS A 8 9.80 -1.89 7.27
C HIS A 8 8.97 -2.34 6.05
N VAL A 9 9.55 -2.17 4.86
CA VAL A 9 9.02 -2.68 3.59
C VAL A 9 9.37 -4.16 3.46
N VAL A 10 8.36 -5.03 3.41
CA VAL A 10 8.54 -6.48 3.24
C VAL A 10 8.84 -6.80 1.79
N SER A 11 8.09 -6.21 0.87
CA SER A 11 8.28 -6.36 -0.56
C SER A 11 7.80 -5.12 -1.31
N CYS A 12 8.38 -4.90 -2.48
CA CYS A 12 7.98 -3.84 -3.38
C CYS A 12 8.13 -4.34 -4.82
N SER A 13 7.07 -4.22 -5.62
CA SER A 13 7.08 -4.69 -7.01
C SER A 13 7.95 -3.79 -7.91
N SER A 14 7.98 -2.49 -7.62
CA SER A 14 8.72 -1.49 -8.39
C SER A 14 8.93 -0.22 -7.58
N GLN A 15 10.13 0.34 -7.64
CA GLN A 15 10.46 1.58 -6.96
C GLN A 15 11.53 2.39 -7.68
N ASP A 16 11.37 3.71 -7.65
CA ASP A 16 12.41 4.64 -8.07
C ASP A 16 13.58 4.68 -7.05
N SER A 17 14.76 5.04 -7.54
CA SER A 17 15.98 5.19 -6.76
C SER A 17 15.91 6.27 -5.67
N THR A 18 15.20 7.37 -5.93
CA THR A 18 15.05 8.49 -5.00
C THR A 18 13.70 8.44 -4.28
N HIS A 19 12.65 8.06 -5.01
CA HIS A 19 11.29 7.90 -4.51
C HIS A 19 10.98 6.43 -4.19
N CYS A 20 11.79 5.85 -3.30
CA CYS A 20 11.69 4.45 -2.91
C CYS A 20 10.54 4.16 -1.93
N ALA A 21 10.19 2.88 -1.77
CA ALA A 21 9.10 2.46 -0.88
C ALA A 21 9.36 2.77 0.60
N GLU A 22 10.62 2.79 1.04
CA GLU A 22 10.99 3.12 2.42
C GLU A 22 10.57 4.53 2.84
N ASN A 23 10.36 5.43 1.89
CA ASN A 23 9.85 6.77 2.18
C ASN A 23 8.46 6.73 2.84
N LEU A 24 7.67 5.68 2.63
CA LEU A 24 6.35 5.51 3.25
C LEU A 24 6.42 5.22 4.75
N LEU A 25 7.57 4.78 5.27
CA LEU A 25 7.73 4.44 6.69
C LEU A 25 7.72 5.67 7.61
N LYS A 26 7.83 6.88 7.04
CA LYS A 26 7.88 8.15 7.78
C LYS A 26 6.86 9.13 7.20
N ALA A 27 5.65 9.12 7.77
CA ALA A 27 4.54 9.98 7.36
C ALA A 27 4.85 11.48 7.46
N ASP A 28 5.75 11.88 8.37
CA ASP A 28 6.15 13.28 8.57
C ASP A 28 7.01 13.88 7.46
N THR A 29 7.32 13.11 6.41
CA THR A 29 8.18 13.56 5.33
C THR A 29 7.38 13.82 4.05
N TYR A 30 7.75 14.86 3.31
CA TYR A 30 7.19 15.17 1.98
C TYR A 30 7.64 14.15 0.90
N ARG A 31 8.24 13.04 1.33
CA ARG A 31 8.81 12.03 0.45
C ARG A 31 7.71 11.14 -0.08
N LYS A 32 7.96 10.59 -1.26
CA LYS A 32 6.98 9.85 -2.04
C LYS A 32 7.55 8.51 -2.44
N TRP A 33 6.66 7.56 -2.71
CA TRP A 33 6.98 6.33 -3.41
C TRP A 33 6.48 6.42 -4.85
N ARG A 34 7.32 6.06 -5.82
CA ARG A 34 6.99 6.03 -7.24
C ARG A 34 7.52 4.76 -7.88
N ALA A 35 6.89 4.35 -8.98
CA ALA A 35 7.37 3.28 -9.84
C ALA A 35 8.80 3.58 -10.36
N ALA A 36 9.57 2.53 -10.62
CA ALA A 36 10.91 2.63 -11.20
C ALA A 36 10.88 3.21 -12.63
N LYS A 37 9.85 2.88 -13.40
CA LYS A 37 9.70 3.30 -14.81
C LYS A 37 8.33 3.93 -15.06
N ALA A 38 8.30 4.90 -15.96
CA ALA A 38 7.06 5.45 -16.46
C ALA A 38 6.29 4.40 -17.29
N GLY A 39 4.96 4.38 -17.15
CA GLY A 39 4.07 3.49 -17.91
C GLY A 39 3.78 2.14 -17.24
N GLU A 40 4.33 1.88 -16.05
CA GLU A 40 3.90 0.76 -15.22
C GLU A 40 2.43 0.93 -14.84
N LYS A 41 1.60 -0.05 -15.21
CA LYS A 41 0.14 0.03 -15.00
C LYS A 41 -0.25 -0.18 -13.54
N THR A 42 0.55 -0.96 -12.82
CA THR A 42 0.29 -1.45 -11.47
C THR A 42 1.59 -1.58 -10.71
N ILE A 43 1.63 -1.03 -9.50
CA ILE A 43 2.71 -1.25 -8.56
C ILE A 43 2.14 -1.60 -7.19
N SER A 44 2.85 -2.40 -6.41
CA SER A 44 2.44 -2.82 -5.08
C SER A 44 3.59 -2.74 -4.08
N VAL A 45 3.24 -2.47 -2.82
CA VAL A 45 4.17 -2.49 -1.69
C VAL A 45 3.50 -3.17 -0.52
N VAL A 46 4.24 -4.08 0.13
CA VAL A 46 3.84 -4.70 1.39
C VAL A 46 4.60 -4.04 2.52
N LEU A 47 3.87 -3.48 3.47
CA LEU A 47 4.42 -2.83 4.66
C LEU A 47 4.10 -3.67 5.89
N GLN A 48 5.10 -3.93 6.72
CA GLN A 48 4.90 -4.59 8.01
C GLN A 48 4.65 -3.56 9.10
N LEU A 49 3.64 -3.78 9.93
CA LEU A 49 3.39 -2.98 11.14
C LEU A 49 4.38 -3.35 12.26
N GLU A 50 4.69 -2.41 13.16
CA GLU A 50 5.55 -2.71 14.32
C GLU A 50 4.97 -3.79 15.23
N LYS A 51 3.65 -3.83 15.36
CA LYS A 51 2.88 -4.82 16.11
C LYS A 51 1.52 -5.03 15.45
N GLU A 52 0.85 -6.14 15.77
CA GLU A 52 -0.50 -6.42 15.27
C GLU A 52 -1.49 -5.42 15.87
N GLU A 53 -2.16 -4.64 15.02
CA GLU A 53 -3.15 -3.66 15.45
C GLU A 53 -4.37 -3.64 14.52
N GLN A 54 -5.50 -3.18 15.05
CA GLN A 54 -6.68 -2.93 14.26
C GLN A 54 -6.56 -1.57 13.54
N ILE A 55 -6.69 -1.60 12.22
CA ILE A 55 -6.70 -0.39 11.40
C ILE A 55 -8.09 0.25 11.48
N HIS A 56 -8.14 1.46 12.02
CA HIS A 56 -9.40 2.20 12.18
C HIS A 56 -9.64 3.20 11.05
N SER A 57 -8.57 3.82 10.57
CA SER A 57 -8.57 4.79 9.48
C SER A 57 -7.27 4.63 8.68
N VAL A 58 -7.33 4.96 7.40
CA VAL A 58 -6.16 4.94 6.52
C VAL A 58 -6.14 6.26 5.75
N ASP A 59 -5.06 7.01 5.93
CA ASP A 59 -4.81 8.26 5.22
C ASP A 59 -3.78 8.02 4.11
N ILE A 60 -4.16 8.31 2.86
CA ILE A 60 -3.30 8.05 1.69
C ILE A 60 -3.15 9.33 0.87
N GLY A 61 -1.92 9.81 0.76
CA GLY A 61 -1.54 10.87 -0.17
C GLY A 61 -1.33 10.31 -1.58
N ASN A 62 -2.31 10.50 -2.47
CA ASN A 62 -2.21 10.04 -3.86
C ASN A 62 -1.28 10.96 -4.70
N ASP A 63 -0.29 10.38 -5.38
CA ASP A 63 0.66 11.07 -6.25
C ASP A 63 0.51 10.64 -7.73
N GLY A 64 -0.68 10.79 -8.28
CA GLY A 64 -0.95 10.54 -9.70
C GLY A 64 -1.41 9.11 -10.04
N SER A 65 -1.78 8.32 -9.05
CA SER A 65 -2.46 7.04 -9.28
C SER A 65 -3.94 7.28 -9.58
N ALA A 66 -4.52 6.44 -10.43
CA ALA A 66 -5.94 6.51 -10.73
C ALA A 66 -6.79 5.74 -9.72
N PHE A 67 -6.23 4.67 -9.16
CA PHE A 67 -6.87 3.85 -8.15
C PHE A 67 -5.85 3.39 -7.10
N VAL A 68 -6.32 3.31 -5.86
CA VAL A 68 -5.54 2.81 -4.72
C VAL A 68 -6.36 1.75 -4.01
N GLU A 69 -5.75 0.59 -3.80
CA GLU A 69 -6.31 -0.52 -3.05
C GLU A 69 -5.48 -0.76 -1.79
N VAL A 70 -6.16 -1.04 -0.68
CA VAL A 70 -5.53 -1.40 0.58
C VAL A 70 -6.04 -2.76 1.03
N LEU A 71 -5.13 -3.71 1.08
CA LEU A 71 -5.40 -5.05 1.58
C LEU A 71 -4.64 -5.28 2.88
N VAL A 72 -5.22 -6.10 3.75
CA VAL A 72 -4.71 -6.39 5.08
C VAL A 72 -4.43 -7.88 5.21
N GLY A 73 -3.33 -8.23 5.88
CA GLY A 73 -2.94 -9.62 6.11
C GLY A 73 -2.36 -9.83 7.50
N SER A 74 -2.35 -11.08 7.97
CA SER A 74 -1.72 -11.49 9.25
C SER A 74 -0.51 -12.38 8.98
N SER A 75 0.54 -12.32 9.82
CA SER A 75 1.65 -13.29 9.71
C SER A 75 1.27 -14.71 10.02
N ALA A 76 0.14 -14.94 10.71
CA ALA A 76 -0.29 -16.29 11.04
C ALA A 76 -0.66 -17.13 9.79
N GLY A 77 -0.98 -16.49 8.66
CA GLY A 77 -1.32 -17.15 7.39
C GLY A 77 -0.14 -17.45 6.47
N GLY A 78 1.05 -16.92 6.76
CA GLY A 78 2.18 -16.94 5.82
C GLY A 78 2.15 -15.77 4.84
N THR A 79 3.29 -15.50 4.19
CA THR A 79 3.51 -14.35 3.29
C THR A 79 3.07 -14.64 1.85
N SER A 80 1.98 -15.37 1.64
CA SER A 80 1.49 -15.66 0.29
C SER A 80 0.52 -14.56 -0.15
N GLU A 81 0.58 -14.14 -1.43
CA GLU A 81 -0.30 -13.10 -1.99
C GLU A 81 -1.80 -13.45 -1.91
N GLN A 82 -2.13 -14.69 -1.52
CA GLN A 82 -3.48 -15.23 -1.42
C GLN A 82 -4.11 -15.01 -0.03
N ASP A 83 -3.34 -14.54 0.95
CA ASP A 83 -3.79 -14.37 2.35
C ASP A 83 -4.15 -12.91 2.71
N TYR A 84 -4.22 -12.03 1.71
CA TYR A 84 -4.63 -10.65 1.91
C TYR A 84 -6.15 -10.51 1.76
N GLU A 85 -6.81 -10.00 2.80
CA GLU A 85 -8.22 -9.65 2.75
C GLU A 85 -8.40 -8.16 2.40
N VAL A 86 -9.42 -7.85 1.60
CA VAL A 86 -9.82 -6.46 1.36
C VAL A 86 -10.35 -5.89 2.66
N SER A 87 -9.87 -4.71 3.08
CA SER A 87 -10.29 -4.05 4.33
C SER A 87 -11.80 -3.78 4.35
N ARG A 88 -12.59 -4.74 4.83
CA ARG A 88 -14.02 -4.58 5.10
C ARG A 88 -14.16 -4.08 6.53
N THR A 89 -14.57 -2.83 6.68
CA THR A 89 -14.94 -2.21 7.96
C THR A 89 -16.02 -3.05 8.64
N GLY A 90 -15.68 -3.94 9.56
CA GLY A 90 -16.71 -4.71 10.28
C GLY A 90 -16.26 -5.88 11.17
N LEU A 91 -15.07 -6.45 10.98
CA LEU A 91 -14.56 -7.51 11.86
C LEU A 91 -13.19 -7.10 12.38
N GLY A 92 -12.91 -7.35 13.66
CA GLY A 92 -11.67 -6.98 14.35
C GLY A 92 -10.47 -7.77 13.85
N VAL A 93 -10.13 -7.63 12.57
CA VAL A 93 -8.95 -8.21 11.95
C VAL A 93 -7.74 -7.47 12.50
N VAL A 94 -6.97 -8.17 13.33
CA VAL A 94 -5.66 -7.72 13.77
C VAL A 94 -4.72 -7.86 12.58
N CYS A 95 -4.30 -6.74 12.03
CA CYS A 95 -3.50 -6.69 10.82
C CYS A 95 -2.02 -6.67 11.20
N LEU A 96 -1.17 -7.44 10.52
CA LEU A 96 0.28 -7.30 10.61
C LEU A 96 0.90 -6.73 9.33
N TYR A 97 0.23 -6.90 8.19
CA TYR A 97 0.70 -6.41 6.89
C TYR A 97 -0.34 -5.55 6.19
N CYS A 98 0.09 -4.37 5.76
CA CYS A 98 -0.69 -3.51 4.89
C CYS A 98 -0.10 -3.59 3.48
N LEU A 99 -0.82 -4.21 2.55
CA LEU A 99 -0.51 -4.20 1.13
C LEU A 99 -1.20 -2.99 0.51
N VAL A 100 -0.41 -2.05 -0.02
CA VAL A 100 -0.93 -0.94 -0.80
C VAL A 100 -0.65 -1.22 -2.27
N CYS A 101 -1.71 -1.49 -3.02
CA CYS A 101 -1.66 -1.64 -4.48
C CYS A 101 -2.07 -0.32 -5.13
N LEU A 102 -1.15 0.29 -5.87
CA LEU A 102 -1.35 1.53 -6.61
C LEU A 102 -1.49 1.19 -8.10
N PHE A 103 -2.67 1.41 -8.65
CA PHE A 103 -2.93 1.31 -10.09
C PHE A 103 -2.64 2.67 -10.74
N ILE A 104 -1.47 2.78 -11.37
CA ILE A 104 -1.03 3.93 -12.17
C ILE A 104 -1.44 3.69 -13.65
N GLY A 105 -2.71 3.40 -13.88
CA GLY A 105 -3.28 3.44 -15.22
C GLY A 105 -3.86 4.82 -15.48
N ARG A 106 -3.46 5.51 -16.57
CA ARG A 106 -4.33 6.58 -17.11
C ARG A 106 -5.71 5.96 -17.33
N LEU A 107 -6.76 6.52 -16.71
CA LEU A 107 -8.13 6.30 -17.18
C LEU A 107 -8.21 6.87 -18.60
N SER A 108 -7.78 6.09 -19.59
CA SER A 108 -8.30 6.26 -20.93
C SER A 108 -9.76 5.82 -20.85
N PHE A 109 -10.65 6.74 -20.49
CA PHE A 109 -12.00 6.69 -21.02
C PHE A 109 -11.83 6.74 -22.53
N CYS A 110 -11.75 5.56 -23.13
CA CYS A 110 -11.94 5.38 -24.55
C CYS A 110 -13.37 5.84 -24.77
N HIS A 111 -13.54 7.11 -25.15
CA HIS A 111 -14.80 7.59 -25.69
C HIS A 111 -15.02 6.75 -26.95
N ARG A 112 -15.83 5.71 -26.81
CA ARG A 112 -16.40 5.00 -27.94
C ARG A 112 -17.28 6.05 -28.63
N SER A 113 -16.79 6.60 -29.74
CA SER A 113 -17.62 7.23 -30.75
C SER A 113 -18.28 6.15 -31.59
#